data_AF-A0A3D0QQN7-F1
#
_entry.id   AF-A0A3D0QQN7-F1
#
_cell.length_a   1.000
_cell.length_b   1.000
_cell.length_c   1.000
_cell.angle_alpha   90.00
_cell.angle_beta   90.00
_cell.angle_gamma   90.00
#
_symmetry.space_group_name_H-M   'P 1'
#
loop_
_entity.id
_entity.type
_entity.pdbx_description
1 polymer ?
#
loop_
_entity_poly.entity_id
_entity_poly.type
_entity_poly.pdbx_seq_one_letter_code
_entity_poly.pdbx_strand_id
1 'polypeptide(L)'
;MSASIGVGAPATAGEIPASPSSVGAGARPGPDVLYAPPPTAPQLQNRDRRFDAAPLLVSGNEAYADGEYLYQDYLYDDCGSDTDGAGQDSQSACAGNVTYPADDDRYGGNAADLVEFRIAHDSDRVTYRITLNTLLKRDSTITAIAFDTDGDAATGASELPRDPGAPFPGTDELITTWGTGAEHVSFTEDGTASTTPLRVDTDLAAAQLSVTVPRTVSDPKGSWQATVATGLYDAATGGWLRPGAAADRDSAGGAGPRDLNPSGIFNLAFRYDEPVLGKNVPPDSAQSAALADHAPTRFAHLIDFDALRSGERRSSVPDHGTTMRIFPSRLDLGEGRDPDGTFPLYRGQLQPYSLYVPTGYEPGEPAGLTLALHSLGQRNWQYNGSTGVQQIGEARDNLVATPMGRGPDGWYQHEAEYDVFEMWNDLGRHFTLDPDRVAISGYSMGGYGTYRLGTLYPDLFGKAFSVVGPPGDGVWVPPAAPTGGIETLTNLWLENARNVPYLNVVAGEDQLVPLAGPGHRIWGRRRPVSAVSTSSATASAMSCTSRPITSRWPP
;
A
#
# COMPACT_ATOMS: atom_id res chain seq x y z
N MET A 1 79.35 -43.19 -30.58
CA MET A 1 77.88 -43.28 -30.46
C MET A 1 77.34 -41.87 -30.55
N SER A 2 76.75 -41.55 -31.69
CA SER A 2 76.19 -40.22 -31.98
C SER A 2 74.76 -40.16 -31.42
N ALA A 3 74.43 -39.08 -30.72
CA ALA A 3 73.04 -38.76 -30.37
C ALA A 3 72.70 -37.38 -30.93
N SER A 4 71.79 -37.41 -31.90
CA SER A 4 71.26 -36.32 -32.72
C SER A 4 70.33 -35.40 -31.94
N ILE A 5 70.46 -34.10 -32.15
CA ILE A 5 69.52 -33.05 -31.73
C ILE A 5 68.39 -33.01 -32.77
N GLY A 6 67.17 -33.33 -32.37
CA GLY A 6 65.97 -33.24 -33.19
C GLY A 6 65.36 -31.83 -33.13
N VAL A 7 65.18 -31.21 -34.28
CA VAL A 7 64.45 -29.94 -34.45
C VAL A 7 62.95 -30.27 -34.51
N GLY A 8 62.19 -29.80 -33.52
CA GLY A 8 60.73 -29.90 -33.48
C GLY A 8 60.06 -28.84 -34.35
N ALA A 9 59.08 -29.28 -35.15
CA ALA A 9 58.25 -28.46 -36.04
C ALA A 9 57.43 -27.37 -35.29
N PRO A 10 57.07 -26.26 -35.95
CA PRO A 10 56.22 -25.24 -35.36
C PRO A 10 54.82 -25.82 -35.10
N ALA A 11 54.35 -25.71 -33.86
CA ALA A 11 52.97 -26.02 -33.51
C ALA A 11 52.03 -25.05 -34.24
N THR A 12 51.10 -25.62 -34.99
CA THR A 12 50.00 -24.93 -35.64
C THR A 12 49.20 -24.14 -34.61
N ALA A 13 48.98 -22.85 -34.88
CA ALA A 13 48.04 -22.02 -34.14
C ALA A 13 46.67 -22.71 -34.13
N GLY A 14 46.20 -23.12 -32.95
CA GLY A 14 44.87 -23.66 -32.78
C GLY A 14 43.84 -22.59 -33.15
N GLU A 15 42.86 -22.98 -33.96
CA GLU A 15 41.70 -22.16 -34.29
C GLU A 15 41.05 -21.63 -33.00
N ILE A 16 40.92 -20.30 -32.93
CA ILE A 16 40.05 -19.66 -31.95
C ILE A 16 38.63 -20.14 -32.26
N PRO A 17 37.90 -20.77 -31.33
CA PRO A 17 36.52 -21.16 -31.58
C PRO A 17 35.72 -19.93 -31.99
N ALA A 18 34.98 -20.06 -33.09
CA ALA A 18 34.01 -19.08 -33.54
C ALA A 18 33.11 -18.65 -32.37
N SER A 19 32.73 -17.37 -32.38
CA SER A 19 31.79 -16.70 -31.48
C SER A 19 30.78 -17.66 -30.83
N PRO A 20 30.48 -17.55 -29.52
CA PRO A 20 29.45 -18.39 -28.93
C PRO A 20 28.19 -18.23 -29.77
N SER A 21 27.76 -19.38 -30.30
CA SER A 21 26.52 -19.59 -31.01
C SER A 21 25.42 -18.72 -30.39
N SER A 22 24.73 -17.95 -31.23
CA SER A 22 23.52 -17.23 -30.83
C SER A 22 22.56 -18.25 -30.22
N VAL A 23 22.53 -18.33 -28.90
CA VAL A 23 21.48 -19.02 -28.19
C VAL A 23 20.24 -18.18 -28.40
N GLY A 24 19.42 -18.58 -29.36
CA GLY A 24 18.00 -18.28 -29.37
C GLY A 24 17.35 -19.02 -28.19
N ALA A 25 17.82 -18.76 -26.97
CA ALA A 25 17.18 -19.27 -25.79
C ALA A 25 15.86 -18.51 -25.72
N GLY A 26 14.74 -19.18 -26.06
CA GLY A 26 13.41 -18.67 -25.79
C GLY A 26 13.10 -18.49 -24.29
N ALA A 27 14.13 -18.44 -23.44
CA ALA A 27 14.04 -18.08 -22.04
C ALA A 27 13.85 -16.57 -21.94
N ARG A 28 12.78 -16.15 -21.27
CA ARG A 28 12.50 -14.75 -21.04
C ARG A 28 13.36 -14.24 -19.87
N PRO A 29 13.84 -12.98 -19.88
CA PRO A 29 14.58 -12.42 -18.76
C PRO A 29 13.78 -12.43 -17.45
N GLY A 30 14.45 -12.63 -16.32
CA GLY A 30 13.79 -12.54 -15.00
C GLY A 30 12.96 -13.77 -14.60
N PRO A 31 12.29 -13.70 -13.44
CA PRO A 31 11.51 -14.82 -12.90
C PRO A 31 10.18 -15.00 -13.64
N ASP A 32 9.67 -16.24 -13.67
CA ASP A 32 8.42 -16.62 -14.37
C ASP A 32 7.20 -15.79 -13.95
N VAL A 33 7.18 -15.28 -12.71
CA VAL A 33 6.07 -14.48 -12.17
C VAL A 33 5.83 -13.19 -12.97
N LEU A 34 6.87 -12.62 -13.60
CA LEU A 34 6.74 -11.46 -14.50
C LEU A 34 5.81 -11.72 -15.69
N TYR A 35 5.64 -13.00 -16.05
CA TYR A 35 4.91 -13.43 -17.25
C TYR A 35 3.67 -14.26 -16.94
N ALA A 36 3.42 -14.55 -15.67
CA ALA A 36 2.29 -15.36 -15.25
C ALA A 36 0.95 -14.67 -15.58
N PRO A 37 -0.16 -15.40 -15.74
CA PRO A 37 -1.50 -14.82 -15.77
C PRO A 37 -1.90 -14.27 -14.38
N PRO A 38 -2.84 -13.31 -14.28
CA PRO A 38 -3.24 -12.76 -12.98
C PRO A 38 -3.73 -13.89 -12.05
N PRO A 39 -3.39 -13.84 -10.75
CA PRO A 39 -3.91 -14.82 -9.81
C PRO A 39 -5.41 -14.63 -9.58
N THR A 40 -6.03 -15.71 -9.16
CA THR A 40 -7.39 -15.69 -8.65
C THR A 40 -7.38 -15.08 -7.25
N ALA A 41 -8.06 -13.94 -7.06
CA ALA A 41 -8.31 -13.35 -5.74
C ALA A 41 -9.82 -13.32 -5.47
N PRO A 42 -10.34 -14.19 -4.58
CA PRO A 42 -11.77 -14.23 -4.26
C PRO A 42 -12.35 -12.87 -3.84
N GLN A 43 -11.60 -12.07 -3.10
CA GLN A 43 -12.00 -10.73 -2.64
C GLN A 43 -12.35 -9.77 -3.78
N LEU A 44 -11.70 -9.95 -4.94
CA LEU A 44 -11.89 -9.12 -6.13
C LEU A 44 -12.94 -9.70 -7.10
N GLN A 45 -13.54 -10.86 -6.78
CA GLN A 45 -14.54 -11.49 -7.63
C GLN A 45 -15.94 -10.99 -7.28
N ASN A 46 -16.74 -10.78 -8.32
CA ASN A 46 -18.18 -10.60 -8.16
C ASN A 46 -18.86 -11.96 -8.11
N ARG A 47 -18.93 -12.52 -6.90
CA ARG A 47 -19.55 -13.84 -6.64
C ARG A 47 -21.06 -13.75 -6.48
N ASP A 48 -21.55 -12.55 -6.20
CA ASP A 48 -22.95 -12.17 -6.25
C ASP A 48 -23.26 -11.55 -7.62
N ARG A 49 -24.22 -12.15 -8.33
CA ARG A 49 -24.65 -11.80 -9.70
C ARG A 49 -25.21 -10.39 -9.89
N ARG A 50 -25.39 -9.64 -8.79
CA ARG A 50 -25.84 -8.24 -8.82
C ARG A 50 -24.71 -7.26 -9.07
N PHE A 51 -23.47 -7.73 -8.94
CA PHE A 51 -22.27 -6.95 -9.23
C PHE A 51 -21.59 -7.54 -10.46
N ASP A 52 -21.23 -6.71 -11.41
CA ASP A 52 -20.60 -7.05 -12.68
C ASP A 52 -19.37 -6.15 -12.94
N ALA A 53 -19.33 -4.93 -12.42
CA ALA A 53 -18.24 -3.97 -12.61
C ALA A 53 -16.90 -4.51 -12.10
N ALA A 54 -15.81 -4.19 -12.81
CA ALA A 54 -14.46 -4.51 -12.35
C ALA A 54 -14.07 -3.63 -11.14
N PRO A 55 -13.31 -4.15 -10.17
CA PRO A 55 -12.76 -3.33 -9.09
C PRO A 55 -11.81 -2.25 -9.65
N LEU A 56 -11.72 -1.12 -8.95
CA LEU A 56 -10.89 0.00 -9.40
C LEU A 56 -9.40 -0.30 -9.24
N LEU A 57 -9.04 -1.00 -8.17
CA LEU A 57 -7.64 -1.32 -7.79
C LEU A 57 -6.75 -0.07 -7.64
N VAL A 58 -7.37 1.08 -7.41
CA VAL A 58 -6.70 2.35 -7.09
C VAL A 58 -7.38 2.91 -5.85
N SER A 59 -6.65 2.97 -4.73
CA SER A 59 -7.17 3.43 -3.44
C SER A 59 -7.55 4.91 -3.47
N GLY A 60 -8.53 5.29 -2.64
CA GLY A 60 -9.01 6.66 -2.52
C GLY A 60 -9.75 7.13 -3.77
N ASN A 61 -10.44 6.23 -4.47
CA ASN A 61 -11.14 6.54 -5.71
C ASN A 61 -12.50 5.85 -5.79
N GLU A 62 -13.36 6.40 -6.65
CA GLU A 62 -14.69 5.89 -6.91
C GLU A 62 -15.02 5.76 -8.39
N ALA A 63 -16.10 5.04 -8.67
CA ALA A 63 -16.73 5.01 -9.98
C ALA A 63 -18.22 4.71 -9.91
N TYR A 64 -18.91 5.14 -10.96
CA TYR A 64 -20.21 4.63 -11.36
C TYR A 64 -20.00 3.80 -12.63
N ALA A 65 -20.56 2.60 -12.66
CA ALA A 65 -20.43 1.67 -13.77
C ALA A 65 -21.72 0.85 -13.95
N ASP A 66 -22.51 1.18 -14.98
CA ASP A 66 -23.64 0.37 -15.44
C ASP A 66 -24.66 -0.05 -14.35
N GLY A 67 -24.95 0.81 -13.39
CA GLY A 67 -25.87 0.48 -12.30
C GLY A 67 -25.21 0.10 -10.99
N GLU A 68 -23.88 0.17 -10.94
CA GLU A 68 -23.07 0.03 -9.73
C GLU A 68 -22.35 1.32 -9.34
N TYR A 69 -22.23 1.53 -8.04
CA TYR A 69 -21.32 2.48 -7.40
C TYR A 69 -20.20 1.68 -6.74
N LEU A 70 -18.97 2.18 -6.84
CA LEU A 70 -17.78 1.56 -6.30
C LEU A 70 -16.94 2.62 -5.60
N TYR A 71 -16.50 2.34 -4.39
CA TYR A 71 -15.42 3.03 -3.69
C TYR A 71 -14.32 2.02 -3.36
N GLN A 72 -13.08 2.35 -3.69
CA GLN A 72 -11.90 1.53 -3.40
C GLN A 72 -11.07 2.19 -2.31
N ASP A 73 -10.84 1.44 -1.24
CA ASP A 73 -10.17 1.94 -0.04
C ASP A 73 -8.66 1.76 -0.09
N TYR A 74 -7.95 2.34 0.89
CA TYR A 74 -6.56 1.99 1.17
C TYR A 74 -6.50 0.62 1.85
N LEU A 75 -5.36 -0.05 1.76
CA LEU A 75 -5.15 -1.32 2.46
C LEU A 75 -4.24 -1.08 3.65
N TYR A 76 -4.46 -1.87 4.69
CA TYR A 76 -3.63 -1.89 5.88
C TYR A 76 -3.53 -0.51 6.56
N ASP A 77 -4.67 0.14 6.73
CA ASP A 77 -4.76 1.48 7.34
C ASP A 77 -5.81 1.55 8.47
N ASP A 78 -6.40 0.41 8.82
CA ASP A 78 -7.44 0.17 9.80
C ASP A 78 -6.96 0.30 11.26
N CYS A 79 -6.34 1.43 11.58
CA CYS A 79 -5.65 1.70 12.84
C CYS A 79 -6.41 2.67 13.76
N GLY A 80 -7.65 3.02 13.39
CA GLY A 80 -8.57 3.82 14.23
C GLY A 80 -8.05 5.21 14.60
N SER A 81 -8.46 5.70 15.76
CA SER A 81 -8.11 7.02 16.30
C SER A 81 -6.63 7.17 16.66
N ASP A 82 -6.09 8.39 16.51
CA ASP A 82 -4.84 8.83 17.13
C ASP A 82 -5.11 9.39 18.54
N THR A 83 -5.06 8.52 19.54
CA THR A 83 -5.48 8.77 20.93
C THR A 83 -4.36 9.27 21.85
N ASP A 84 -3.11 9.19 21.43
CA ASP A 84 -1.95 9.72 22.16
C ASP A 84 -1.38 10.97 21.48
N GLY A 85 -1.76 11.19 20.23
CA GLY A 85 -1.30 12.26 19.36
C GLY A 85 0.19 12.23 19.15
N ALA A 86 0.76 11.03 19.19
CA ALA A 86 2.06 10.75 18.64
C ALA A 86 2.05 10.92 17.11
N GLY A 87 0.85 10.95 16.46
CA GLY A 87 0.64 11.44 15.10
C GLY A 87 1.75 10.98 14.18
N GLN A 88 1.81 9.67 14.03
CA GLN A 88 3.04 8.93 13.77
C GLN A 88 3.82 9.38 12.53
N ASP A 89 5.15 9.29 12.57
CA ASP A 89 6.03 9.79 11.50
C ASP A 89 6.01 8.94 10.22
N SER A 90 6.72 9.38 9.18
CA SER A 90 6.81 8.73 7.87
C SER A 90 7.15 7.22 7.87
N GLN A 91 7.82 6.72 8.92
CA GLN A 91 8.22 5.32 9.09
C GLN A 91 7.17 4.48 9.81
N SER A 92 6.08 5.08 10.26
CA SER A 92 5.03 4.33 10.95
C SER A 92 4.09 3.66 9.96
N ALA A 93 3.50 2.53 10.40
CA ALA A 93 2.55 1.79 9.57
C ALA A 93 1.22 2.52 9.42
N CYS A 94 0.85 3.24 10.47
CA CYS A 94 -0.40 3.96 10.62
C CYS A 94 -0.15 5.22 11.45
N ALA A 95 -1.02 6.21 11.31
CA ALA A 95 -1.10 7.37 12.17
C ALA A 95 -1.93 7.09 13.44
N GLY A 96 -3.02 6.32 13.31
CA GLY A 96 -3.81 5.82 14.43
C GLY A 96 -3.06 4.78 15.27
N ASN A 97 -3.51 4.59 16.51
CA ASN A 97 -2.86 3.70 17.47
C ASN A 97 -3.81 2.67 18.11
N VAL A 98 -5.02 2.50 17.57
CA VAL A 98 -5.93 1.45 18.00
C VAL A 98 -5.36 0.09 17.59
N THR A 99 -5.36 -0.85 18.52
CA THR A 99 -4.81 -2.20 18.32
C THR A 99 -5.90 -3.24 18.38
N TYR A 100 -5.83 -4.22 17.48
CA TYR A 100 -6.71 -5.39 17.49
C TYR A 100 -6.58 -6.23 18.77
N PRO A 101 -7.63 -6.98 19.14
CA PRO A 101 -7.49 -8.07 20.10
C PRO A 101 -6.48 -9.12 19.60
N ALA A 102 -5.83 -9.81 20.53
CA ALA A 102 -4.74 -10.74 20.25
C ALA A 102 -5.20 -12.11 19.71
N ASP A 103 -6.51 -12.35 19.54
CA ASP A 103 -7.03 -13.57 18.90
C ASP A 103 -6.86 -13.51 17.37
N ASP A 104 -5.65 -13.85 16.89
CA ASP A 104 -5.29 -13.83 15.47
C ASP A 104 -6.23 -14.70 14.60
N ASP A 105 -6.65 -15.86 15.11
CA ASP A 105 -7.59 -16.77 14.43
C ASP A 105 -8.99 -16.15 14.20
N ARG A 106 -9.30 -15.05 14.89
CA ARG A 106 -10.56 -14.32 14.77
C ARG A 106 -10.40 -13.02 14.01
N TYR A 107 -9.35 -12.26 14.30
CA TYR A 107 -9.22 -10.88 13.82
C TYR A 107 -8.10 -10.67 12.81
N GLY A 108 -7.09 -11.55 12.75
CA GLY A 108 -5.95 -11.45 11.84
C GLY A 108 -5.16 -10.13 11.91
N GLY A 109 -5.37 -9.34 12.97
CA GLY A 109 -4.87 -7.96 13.07
C GLY A 109 -5.35 -7.02 11.96
N ASN A 110 -6.47 -7.33 11.29
CA ASN A 110 -6.90 -6.62 10.08
C ASN A 110 -8.40 -6.80 9.70
N ALA A 111 -9.23 -7.36 10.59
CA ALA A 111 -10.61 -7.75 10.29
C ALA A 111 -11.57 -6.59 9.97
N ALA A 112 -11.19 -5.35 10.26
CA ALA A 112 -11.97 -4.16 9.93
C ALA A 112 -11.41 -3.36 8.74
N ASP A 113 -10.36 -3.84 8.08
CA ASP A 113 -9.77 -3.20 6.90
C ASP A 113 -10.71 -3.30 5.72
N LEU A 114 -11.29 -2.16 5.33
CA LEU A 114 -12.15 -2.06 4.17
C LEU A 114 -11.27 -2.19 2.92
N VAL A 115 -11.70 -3.00 1.95
CA VAL A 115 -11.09 -3.04 0.61
C VAL A 115 -11.95 -2.23 -0.34
N GLU A 116 -13.26 -2.46 -0.28
CA GLU A 116 -14.19 -1.92 -1.25
C GLU A 116 -15.59 -1.78 -0.65
N PHE A 117 -16.26 -0.68 -0.98
CA PHE A 117 -17.69 -0.50 -0.75
C PHE A 117 -18.40 -0.39 -2.10
N ARG A 118 -19.46 -1.17 -2.30
CA ARG A 118 -20.27 -1.12 -3.51
C ARG A 118 -21.76 -1.02 -3.27
N ILE A 119 -22.44 -0.43 -4.23
CA ILE A 119 -23.89 -0.39 -4.28
C ILE A 119 -24.34 -0.87 -5.66
N ALA A 120 -25.23 -1.84 -5.70
CA ALA A 120 -25.93 -2.25 -6.91
C ALA A 120 -27.42 -1.93 -6.78
N HIS A 121 -28.01 -1.36 -7.83
CA HIS A 121 -29.45 -1.10 -7.86
C HIS A 121 -30.19 -2.18 -8.65
N ASP A 122 -31.39 -2.51 -8.17
CA ASP A 122 -32.38 -3.32 -8.87
C ASP A 122 -33.74 -2.58 -8.86
N SER A 123 -34.72 -3.11 -9.60
CA SER A 123 -36.06 -2.52 -9.68
C SER A 123 -36.85 -2.55 -8.37
N ASP A 124 -36.59 -3.52 -7.48
CA ASP A 124 -37.35 -3.73 -6.24
C ASP A 124 -36.49 -3.71 -4.97
N ARG A 125 -35.17 -3.51 -5.11
CA ARG A 125 -34.20 -3.53 -4.00
C ARG A 125 -32.94 -2.73 -4.33
N VAL A 126 -32.14 -2.46 -3.31
CA VAL A 126 -30.77 -1.96 -3.42
C VAL A 126 -29.86 -2.89 -2.61
N THR A 127 -28.69 -3.21 -3.13
CA THR A 127 -27.74 -4.12 -2.49
C THR A 127 -26.44 -3.38 -2.20
N TYR A 128 -25.99 -3.48 -0.96
CA TYR A 128 -24.75 -2.88 -0.48
C TYR A 128 -23.75 -4.00 -0.20
N ARG A 129 -22.55 -3.92 -0.78
CA ARG A 129 -21.47 -4.88 -0.54
C ARG A 129 -20.30 -4.21 0.14
N ILE A 130 -19.83 -4.84 1.21
CA ILE A 130 -18.61 -4.50 1.92
C ILE A 130 -17.63 -5.63 1.67
N THR A 131 -16.50 -5.33 1.06
CA THR A 131 -15.38 -6.26 0.93
C THR A 131 -14.32 -5.87 1.94
N LEU A 132 -13.86 -6.84 2.75
CA LEU A 132 -12.81 -6.65 3.75
C LEU A 132 -11.51 -7.31 3.30
N ASN A 133 -10.38 -6.85 3.83
CA ASN A 133 -9.09 -7.46 3.55
C ASN A 133 -8.91 -8.78 4.32
N THR A 134 -9.54 -8.88 5.50
CA THR A 134 -9.53 -10.07 6.36
C THR A 134 -10.93 -10.35 6.91
N LEU A 135 -11.41 -11.59 6.83
CA LEU A 135 -12.67 -12.01 7.47
C LEU A 135 -12.61 -13.49 7.88
N LEU A 136 -11.95 -13.76 9.00
CA LEU A 136 -11.73 -15.13 9.49
C LEU A 136 -12.97 -15.73 10.19
N LYS A 137 -13.86 -14.89 10.73
CA LYS A 137 -15.15 -15.29 11.35
C LYS A 137 -16.28 -14.45 10.79
N ARG A 138 -17.46 -15.07 10.61
CA ARG A 138 -18.65 -14.38 10.07
C ARG A 138 -19.14 -13.23 10.96
N ASP A 139 -18.77 -13.23 12.23
CA ASP A 139 -19.23 -12.29 13.25
C ASP A 139 -18.07 -11.53 13.90
N SER A 140 -16.90 -11.40 13.26
CA SER A 140 -15.78 -10.60 13.81
C SER A 140 -15.93 -9.11 13.53
N THR A 141 -16.62 -8.74 12.46
CA THR A 141 -16.65 -7.36 11.93
C THR A 141 -18.06 -6.79 11.99
N ILE A 142 -18.18 -5.51 12.32
CA ILE A 142 -19.40 -4.72 12.19
C ILE A 142 -19.17 -3.56 11.21
N THR A 143 -20.21 -3.20 10.45
CA THR A 143 -20.20 -2.09 9.51
C THR A 143 -21.47 -1.26 9.68
N ALA A 144 -21.32 0.06 9.71
CA ALA A 144 -22.42 1.01 9.60
C ALA A 144 -22.33 1.75 8.25
N ILE A 145 -23.48 1.88 7.59
CA ILE A 145 -23.70 2.73 6.41
C ILE A 145 -24.79 3.72 6.81
N ALA A 146 -24.37 4.92 7.22
CA ALA A 146 -25.26 5.99 7.64
C ALA A 146 -25.53 6.93 6.45
N PHE A 147 -26.79 7.28 6.23
CA PHE A 147 -27.24 8.21 5.20
C PHE A 147 -27.92 9.42 5.84
N ASP A 148 -27.42 10.60 5.50
CA ASP A 148 -28.11 11.87 5.60
C ASP A 148 -28.80 12.12 4.26
N THR A 149 -30.14 12.12 4.27
CA THR A 149 -30.96 12.09 3.06
C THR A 149 -31.48 13.47 2.67
N ASP A 150 -31.42 14.45 3.58
CA ASP A 150 -31.85 15.83 3.37
C ASP A 150 -30.69 16.85 3.41
N GLY A 151 -29.50 16.43 3.85
CA GLY A 151 -28.31 17.25 3.99
C GLY A 151 -28.33 18.16 5.21
N ASP A 152 -29.17 17.88 6.21
CA ASP A 152 -29.31 18.66 7.44
C ASP A 152 -28.84 17.86 8.67
N ALA A 153 -27.63 18.17 9.13
CA ALA A 153 -27.07 17.57 10.35
C ALA A 153 -27.89 17.82 11.64
N ALA A 154 -28.93 18.66 11.60
CA ALA A 154 -29.84 18.92 12.73
C ALA A 154 -31.07 18.01 12.78
N THR A 155 -31.38 17.27 11.70
CA THR A 155 -32.46 16.28 11.63
C THR A 155 -31.91 14.87 11.82
N GLY A 156 -32.80 13.89 11.87
CA GLY A 156 -32.44 12.48 12.06
C GLY A 156 -31.79 12.19 13.42
N ALA A 157 -30.92 11.19 13.46
CA ALA A 157 -30.19 10.81 14.65
C ALA A 157 -28.76 11.35 14.66
N SER A 158 -28.24 11.68 15.85
CA SER A 158 -26.81 11.92 16.08
C SER A 158 -26.10 10.73 16.70
N GLU A 159 -26.83 9.84 17.39
CA GLU A 159 -26.30 8.62 18.00
C GLU A 159 -26.95 7.41 17.33
N LEU A 160 -26.13 6.44 16.91
CA LEU A 160 -26.62 5.24 16.24
C LEU A 160 -27.12 4.21 17.27
N PRO A 161 -28.17 3.40 16.99
CA PRO A 161 -28.65 2.37 17.91
C PRO A 161 -27.59 1.35 18.36
N ARG A 162 -26.66 0.99 17.45
CA ARG A 162 -25.43 0.24 17.76
C ARG A 162 -24.27 1.22 17.70
N ASP A 163 -24.20 2.08 18.70
CA ASP A 163 -23.28 3.21 18.74
C ASP A 163 -21.80 2.76 18.72
N PRO A 164 -20.98 3.21 17.76
CA PRO A 164 -19.54 3.00 17.80
C PRO A 164 -18.85 3.83 18.89
N GLY A 165 -19.51 4.81 19.49
CA GLY A 165 -18.92 5.74 20.44
C GLY A 165 -18.43 7.02 19.79
N ALA A 166 -18.99 7.36 18.63
CA ALA A 166 -18.78 8.63 17.94
C ALA A 166 -20.10 9.07 17.28
N PRO A 167 -20.40 10.38 17.24
CA PRO A 167 -21.64 10.91 16.67
C PRO A 167 -21.68 10.83 15.14
N PHE A 168 -22.87 10.58 14.61
CA PHE A 168 -23.22 10.59 13.19
C PHE A 168 -24.40 11.55 12.94
N PRO A 169 -24.24 12.87 13.17
CA PRO A 169 -25.34 13.84 13.04
C PRO A 169 -25.92 13.84 11.62
N GLY A 170 -27.24 14.04 11.52
CA GLY A 170 -27.97 14.02 10.25
C GLY A 170 -28.38 12.63 9.76
N THR A 171 -28.20 11.56 10.54
CA THR A 171 -28.52 10.21 10.04
C THR A 171 -30.02 9.99 9.99
N ASP A 172 -30.60 9.96 8.79
CA ASP A 172 -32.01 9.63 8.54
C ASP A 172 -32.21 8.14 8.27
N GLU A 173 -31.24 7.51 7.62
CA GLU A 173 -31.25 6.08 7.36
C GLU A 173 -29.92 5.42 7.75
N LEU A 174 -30.00 4.23 8.32
CA LEU A 174 -28.83 3.46 8.74
C LEU A 174 -28.99 2.02 8.33
N ILE A 175 -27.94 1.46 7.73
CA ILE A 175 -27.78 0.02 7.57
C ILE A 175 -26.63 -0.42 8.48
N THR A 176 -26.89 -1.34 9.39
CA THR A 176 -25.85 -1.96 10.21
C THR A 176 -25.78 -3.45 9.92
N THR A 177 -24.59 -4.00 9.72
CA THR A 177 -24.37 -5.45 9.58
C THR A 177 -23.17 -5.93 10.37
N TRP A 178 -23.26 -7.14 10.92
CA TRP A 178 -22.18 -7.81 11.65
C TRP A 178 -21.92 -9.22 11.11
N GLY A 179 -22.17 -9.41 9.80
CA GLY A 179 -21.92 -10.62 9.02
C GLY A 179 -22.75 -11.87 9.37
N THR A 180 -23.32 -11.97 10.58
CA THR A 180 -24.34 -12.96 10.94
C THR A 180 -25.75 -12.37 11.06
N GLY A 181 -25.85 -11.04 11.01
CA GLY A 181 -27.10 -10.31 10.96
C GLY A 181 -26.94 -8.93 10.32
N ALA A 182 -28.07 -8.33 9.97
CA ALA A 182 -28.15 -6.98 9.48
C ALA A 182 -29.51 -6.37 9.84
N GLU A 183 -29.55 -5.05 9.90
CA GLU A 183 -30.77 -4.28 10.12
C GLU A 183 -30.71 -2.95 9.36
N HIS A 184 -31.89 -2.47 8.98
CA HIS A 184 -32.11 -1.10 8.55
C HIS A 184 -32.80 -0.34 9.67
N VAL A 185 -32.43 0.91 9.86
CA VAL A 185 -33.10 1.83 10.77
C VAL A 185 -33.45 3.08 9.99
N SER A 186 -34.71 3.52 10.08
CA SER A 186 -35.13 4.85 9.65
C SER A 186 -35.33 5.72 10.87
N PHE A 187 -35.00 7.00 10.75
CA PHE A 187 -35.20 8.00 11.78
C PHE A 187 -36.19 9.05 11.28
N THR A 188 -37.07 9.50 12.15
CA THR A 188 -37.86 10.72 11.92
C THR A 188 -37.00 11.96 12.15
N GLU A 189 -37.49 13.14 11.75
CA GLU A 189 -36.78 14.42 11.96
C GLU A 189 -36.37 14.67 13.43
N ASP A 190 -37.10 14.12 14.41
CA ASP A 190 -36.80 14.21 15.84
C ASP A 190 -35.91 13.07 16.38
N GLY A 191 -35.38 12.22 15.49
CA GLY A 191 -34.47 11.12 15.82
C GLY A 191 -35.14 9.83 16.30
N THR A 192 -36.48 9.70 16.19
CA THR A 192 -37.17 8.47 16.61
C THR A 192 -36.86 7.33 15.64
N ALA A 193 -36.28 6.25 16.15
CA ALA A 193 -35.86 5.10 15.36
C ALA A 193 -36.98 4.10 15.06
N SER A 194 -37.01 3.57 13.84
CA SER A 194 -37.78 2.39 13.44
C SER A 194 -36.89 1.35 12.77
N THR A 195 -36.78 0.17 13.37
CA THR A 195 -35.85 -0.88 12.94
C THR A 195 -36.54 -1.98 12.14
N THR A 196 -35.97 -2.33 11.00
CA THR A 196 -36.38 -3.45 10.15
C THR A 196 -35.22 -4.45 10.02
N PRO A 197 -35.36 -5.71 10.47
CA PRO A 197 -34.35 -6.73 10.26
C PRO A 197 -34.11 -7.01 8.78
N LEU A 198 -32.85 -7.15 8.39
CA LEU A 198 -32.41 -7.47 7.04
C LEU A 198 -31.72 -8.83 6.98
N ARG A 199 -31.52 -9.33 5.76
CA ARG A 199 -30.63 -10.46 5.50
C ARG A 199 -29.28 -9.95 5.02
N VAL A 200 -28.23 -10.56 5.53
CA VAL A 200 -26.85 -10.45 5.02
C VAL A 200 -26.44 -11.78 4.41
N ASP A 201 -25.78 -11.73 3.26
CA ASP A 201 -25.02 -12.84 2.72
C ASP A 201 -23.53 -12.61 2.99
N THR A 202 -22.88 -13.57 3.64
CA THR A 202 -21.48 -13.44 4.05
C THR A 202 -20.67 -14.57 3.42
N ASP A 203 -19.73 -14.19 2.57
CA ASP A 203 -18.77 -15.10 1.93
C ASP A 203 -17.40 -14.92 2.60
N LEU A 204 -17.02 -15.91 3.42
CA LEU A 204 -15.71 -15.90 4.09
C LEU A 204 -14.56 -16.04 3.09
N ALA A 205 -14.75 -16.80 2.00
CA ALA A 205 -13.67 -17.00 1.04
C ALA A 205 -13.33 -15.71 0.30
N ALA A 206 -14.31 -14.84 0.07
CA ALA A 206 -14.12 -13.52 -0.54
C ALA A 206 -14.05 -12.37 0.47
N ALA A 207 -14.18 -12.64 1.77
CA ALA A 207 -14.34 -11.61 2.80
C ALA A 207 -15.40 -10.54 2.45
N GLN A 208 -16.53 -10.97 1.89
CA GLN A 208 -17.60 -10.10 1.39
C GLN A 208 -18.87 -10.23 2.22
N LEU A 209 -19.46 -9.09 2.58
CA LEU A 209 -20.78 -8.97 3.22
C LEU A 209 -21.72 -8.23 2.26
N SER A 210 -22.82 -8.86 1.87
CA SER A 210 -23.83 -8.27 0.98
C SER A 210 -25.17 -8.12 1.70
N VAL A 211 -25.61 -6.88 1.92
CA VAL A 211 -26.87 -6.54 2.57
C VAL A 211 -27.86 -6.08 1.52
N THR A 212 -29.06 -6.68 1.51
CA THR A 212 -30.09 -6.38 0.50
C THR A 212 -31.29 -5.70 1.14
N VAL A 213 -31.58 -4.49 0.71
CA VAL A 213 -32.67 -3.67 1.25
C VAL A 213 -33.80 -3.59 0.21
N PRO A 214 -35.00 -4.13 0.49
CA PRO A 214 -36.16 -3.95 -0.38
C PRO A 214 -36.54 -2.47 -0.47
N ARG A 215 -36.99 -2.02 -1.66
CA ARG A 215 -37.47 -0.65 -1.85
C ARG A 215 -38.70 -0.29 -1.01
N THR A 216 -39.40 -1.29 -0.49
CA THR A 216 -40.49 -1.06 0.48
C THR A 216 -40.00 -0.71 1.88
N VAL A 217 -38.71 -0.91 2.17
CA VAL A 217 -38.05 -0.56 3.43
C VAL A 217 -37.31 0.78 3.28
N SER A 218 -36.53 0.93 2.21
CA SER A 218 -35.81 2.16 1.84
C SER A 218 -35.74 2.28 0.32
N ASP A 219 -36.18 3.42 -0.23
CA ASP A 219 -36.22 3.68 -1.67
C ASP A 219 -35.38 4.92 -2.02
N PRO A 220 -34.04 4.78 -2.06
CA PRO A 220 -33.16 5.91 -2.28
C PRO A 220 -33.38 6.55 -3.66
N LYS A 221 -33.41 7.89 -3.67
CA LYS A 221 -33.67 8.75 -4.83
C LYS A 221 -32.82 10.01 -4.74
N GLY A 222 -32.46 10.56 -5.89
CA GLY A 222 -31.58 11.72 -5.96
C GLY A 222 -30.20 11.35 -5.42
N SER A 223 -29.68 12.17 -4.52
CA SER A 223 -28.38 11.94 -3.91
C SER A 223 -28.47 12.02 -2.40
N TRP A 224 -27.83 11.07 -1.71
CA TRP A 224 -27.76 11.03 -0.25
C TRP A 224 -26.31 11.11 0.21
N GLN A 225 -26.06 11.80 1.31
CA GLN A 225 -24.73 11.87 1.90
C GLN A 225 -24.51 10.62 2.77
N ALA A 226 -23.52 9.82 2.42
CA ALA A 226 -23.22 8.54 3.06
C ALA A 226 -21.94 8.62 3.89
N THR A 227 -21.95 8.06 5.10
CA THR A 227 -20.75 7.75 5.87
C THR A 227 -20.68 6.25 6.11
N VAL A 228 -19.58 5.61 5.72
CA VAL A 228 -19.37 4.16 5.92
C VAL A 228 -18.21 3.95 6.88
N ALA A 229 -18.45 3.17 7.92
CA ALA A 229 -17.47 2.85 8.96
C ALA A 229 -17.41 1.35 9.18
N THR A 230 -16.21 0.82 9.41
CA THR A 230 -15.96 -0.58 9.77
C THR A 230 -15.21 -0.69 11.09
N GLY A 231 -15.48 -1.77 11.83
CA GLY A 231 -14.87 -2.05 13.12
C GLY A 231 -15.18 -3.47 13.58
N LEU A 232 -14.94 -3.74 14.85
CA LEU A 232 -15.08 -5.08 15.41
C LEU A 232 -16.45 -5.28 16.07
N TYR A 233 -17.08 -6.42 15.82
CA TYR A 233 -18.38 -6.75 16.43
C TYR A 233 -18.20 -7.33 17.83
N ASP A 234 -18.92 -6.75 18.80
CA ASP A 234 -19.01 -7.29 20.16
C ASP A 234 -20.30 -8.08 20.33
N ALA A 235 -20.20 -9.41 20.38
CA ALA A 235 -21.33 -10.29 20.57
C ALA A 235 -22.01 -10.17 21.95
N ALA A 236 -21.32 -9.64 22.96
CA ALA A 236 -21.87 -9.48 24.30
C ALA A 236 -22.84 -8.29 24.38
N THR A 237 -22.52 -7.19 23.70
CA THR A 237 -23.37 -5.99 23.65
C THR A 237 -24.26 -5.95 22.41
N GLY A 238 -23.90 -6.71 21.36
CA GLY A 238 -24.47 -6.57 20.03
C GLY A 238 -23.98 -5.31 19.30
N GLY A 239 -23.03 -4.57 19.85
CA GLY A 239 -22.54 -3.32 19.28
C GLY A 239 -21.13 -3.44 18.71
N TRP A 240 -20.40 -2.34 18.84
CA TRP A 240 -19.00 -2.24 18.46
C TRP A 240 -18.11 -2.60 19.65
N LEU A 241 -17.08 -3.39 19.41
CA LEU A 241 -16.02 -3.65 20.37
C LEU A 241 -15.13 -2.41 20.48
N ARG A 242 -15.41 -1.56 21.47
CA ARG A 242 -14.68 -0.31 21.67
C ARG A 242 -13.31 -0.55 22.31
N PRO A 243 -12.26 0.17 21.89
CA PRO A 243 -10.93 -0.03 22.44
C PRO A 243 -10.82 0.42 23.89
N GLY A 244 -10.20 -0.43 24.72
CA GLY A 244 -9.74 -0.08 26.06
C GLY A 244 -8.30 0.42 26.06
N ALA A 245 -7.71 0.59 27.24
CA ALA A 245 -6.32 1.06 27.37
C ALA A 245 -5.30 0.07 26.77
N ALA A 246 -5.53 -1.23 26.92
CA ALA A 246 -4.66 -2.28 26.42
C ALA A 246 -5.49 -3.36 25.74
N ALA A 247 -4.97 -3.92 24.66
CA ALA A 247 -5.56 -5.10 24.04
C ALA A 247 -5.32 -6.33 24.91
N ASP A 248 -6.29 -7.22 24.92
CA ASP A 248 -6.14 -8.58 25.40
C ASP A 248 -6.59 -9.56 24.31
N ARG A 249 -6.87 -10.81 24.66
CA ARG A 249 -7.32 -11.80 23.68
C ARG A 249 -8.59 -11.36 22.94
N ASP A 250 -9.54 -10.78 23.64
CA ASP A 250 -10.91 -10.55 23.14
C ASP A 250 -11.26 -9.07 23.04
N SER A 251 -10.47 -8.18 23.64
CA SER A 251 -10.68 -6.72 23.69
C SER A 251 -9.65 -5.96 22.87
N ALA A 252 -10.11 -4.95 22.14
CA ALA A 252 -9.24 -4.02 21.43
C ALA A 252 -8.55 -3.06 22.41
N GLY A 253 -7.41 -2.52 22.01
CA GLY A 253 -6.58 -1.62 22.81
C GLY A 253 -6.30 -0.29 22.11
N GLY A 254 -5.56 0.58 22.79
CA GLY A 254 -5.11 1.84 22.21
C GLY A 254 -5.90 3.06 22.66
N ALA A 255 -6.71 3.00 23.72
CA ALA A 255 -7.17 4.23 24.39
C ALA A 255 -5.99 4.96 25.04
N GLY A 256 -5.95 6.28 24.90
CA GLY A 256 -4.77 7.09 25.18
C GLY A 256 -5.08 8.40 25.91
N PRO A 257 -4.06 9.18 26.27
CA PRO A 257 -4.21 10.39 27.07
C PRO A 257 -4.97 11.54 26.38
N ARG A 258 -5.09 11.54 25.04
CA ARG A 258 -5.91 12.50 24.29
C ARG A 258 -7.33 12.02 24.08
N ASP A 259 -7.52 10.71 24.00
CA ASP A 259 -8.84 10.10 23.91
C ASP A 259 -8.91 8.84 24.77
N LEU A 260 -9.55 8.99 25.94
CA LEU A 260 -9.71 7.91 26.92
C LEU A 260 -10.81 6.91 26.53
N ASN A 261 -11.69 7.27 25.60
CA ASN A 261 -12.81 6.45 25.16
C ASN A 261 -12.92 6.50 23.63
N PRO A 262 -11.90 6.01 22.90
CA PRO A 262 -11.93 6.01 21.45
C PRO A 262 -13.15 5.26 20.94
N SER A 263 -13.66 5.71 19.79
CA SER A 263 -14.71 4.99 19.09
C SER A 263 -14.24 3.58 18.68
N GLY A 264 -15.19 2.68 18.46
CA GLY A 264 -14.96 1.35 17.89
C GLY A 264 -14.69 1.34 16.39
N ILE A 265 -14.53 2.50 15.74
CA ILE A 265 -14.28 2.62 14.30
C ILE A 265 -12.78 2.43 14.04
N PHE A 266 -12.47 1.48 13.17
CA PHE A 266 -11.09 1.18 12.76
C PHE A 266 -10.77 1.79 11.39
N ASN A 267 -11.75 1.83 10.48
CA ASN A 267 -11.59 2.34 9.12
C ASN A 267 -12.88 3.06 8.64
N LEU A 268 -12.72 4.11 7.83
CA LEU A 268 -13.75 4.92 7.20
C LEU A 268 -13.59 4.88 5.68
N ALA A 269 -14.72 4.79 4.96
CA ALA A 269 -14.71 4.95 3.50
C ALA A 269 -14.56 6.43 3.08
N PHE A 270 -14.50 6.65 1.77
CA PHE A 270 -14.55 7.95 1.09
C PHE A 270 -13.35 8.88 1.35
N ARG A 271 -12.16 8.28 1.42
CA ARG A 271 -10.89 8.95 1.75
C ARG A 271 -10.16 9.48 0.52
N TYR A 272 -10.82 10.37 -0.23
CA TYR A 272 -10.31 10.87 -1.51
C TYR A 272 -9.08 11.78 -1.41
N ASP A 273 -8.96 12.51 -0.29
CA ASP A 273 -7.94 13.54 -0.09
C ASP A 273 -6.87 13.14 0.95
N GLU A 274 -6.64 11.83 1.14
CA GLU A 274 -5.63 11.36 2.11
C GLU A 274 -4.22 11.90 1.74
N PRO A 275 -3.46 12.48 2.70
CA PRO A 275 -2.21 13.16 2.40
C PRO A 275 -1.10 12.27 1.82
N VAL A 276 -1.24 10.94 1.95
CA VAL A 276 -0.27 9.94 1.50
C VAL A 276 0.07 10.04 0.01
N LEU A 277 -0.84 10.56 -0.84
CA LEU A 277 -0.55 10.72 -2.28
C LEU A 277 0.45 11.85 -2.56
N GLY A 278 0.53 12.83 -1.66
CA GLY A 278 1.38 14.02 -1.79
C GLY A 278 2.50 14.12 -0.77
N LYS A 279 2.60 13.17 0.18
CA LYS A 279 3.56 13.21 1.30
C LYS A 279 3.96 11.81 1.73
N ASN A 280 5.16 11.67 2.27
CA ASN A 280 5.59 10.46 2.95
C ASN A 280 4.96 10.38 4.36
N VAL A 281 3.71 9.94 4.43
CA VAL A 281 2.93 9.74 5.66
C VAL A 281 2.01 8.51 5.51
N PRO A 282 1.55 7.90 6.60
CA PRO A 282 0.62 6.78 6.54
C PRO A 282 -0.72 7.10 5.84
N PRO A 283 -1.38 6.10 5.21
CA PRO A 283 -2.64 6.28 4.47
C PRO A 283 -3.88 6.58 5.33
N ASP A 284 -3.79 6.49 6.65
CA ASP A 284 -4.86 6.85 7.61
C ASP A 284 -4.61 8.20 8.32
N SER A 285 -3.71 9.03 7.80
CA SER A 285 -3.30 10.27 8.48
C SER A 285 -4.46 11.25 8.73
N ALA A 286 -5.36 11.46 7.77
CA ALA A 286 -6.51 12.33 7.96
C ALA A 286 -7.65 11.62 8.72
N GLN A 287 -7.88 10.34 8.41
CA GLN A 287 -8.85 9.50 9.11
C GLN A 287 -8.60 9.43 10.62
N SER A 288 -7.40 9.05 11.04
CA SER A 288 -7.06 8.86 12.46
C SER A 288 -7.26 10.13 13.28
N ALA A 289 -6.93 11.29 12.70
CA ALA A 289 -7.18 12.59 13.31
C ALA A 289 -8.69 12.89 13.44
N ALA A 290 -9.49 12.60 12.42
CA ALA A 290 -10.95 12.79 12.48
C ALA A 290 -11.62 11.85 13.49
N LEU A 291 -11.14 10.61 13.61
CA LEU A 291 -11.64 9.65 14.58
C LEU A 291 -11.25 10.04 16.02
N ALA A 292 -10.05 10.60 16.24
CA ALA A 292 -9.67 11.18 17.53
C ALA A 292 -10.53 12.40 17.92
N ASP A 293 -11.01 13.15 16.93
CA ASP A 293 -11.96 14.25 17.11
C ASP A 293 -13.43 13.78 17.24
N HIS A 294 -13.69 12.47 17.22
CA HIS A 294 -15.05 11.89 17.20
C HIS A 294 -15.92 12.46 16.07
N ALA A 295 -15.34 12.63 14.89
CA ALA A 295 -15.99 13.28 13.75
C ALA A 295 -15.97 12.41 12.47
N PRO A 296 -16.53 11.19 12.50
CA PRO A 296 -16.50 10.28 11.35
C PRO A 296 -17.22 10.84 10.12
N THR A 297 -18.25 11.67 10.31
CA THR A 297 -19.00 12.31 9.22
C THR A 297 -18.21 13.37 8.45
N ARG A 298 -16.97 13.71 8.85
CA ARG A 298 -16.04 14.48 7.99
C ARG A 298 -15.71 13.75 6.69
N PHE A 299 -15.86 12.43 6.67
CA PHE A 299 -15.70 11.58 5.49
C PHE A 299 -17.04 11.23 4.82
N ALA A 300 -18.10 11.99 5.10
CA ALA A 300 -19.37 11.78 4.44
C ALA A 300 -19.30 12.18 2.96
N HIS A 301 -19.81 11.34 2.07
CA HIS A 301 -19.74 11.53 0.62
C HIS A 301 -21.10 11.41 -0.06
N LEU A 302 -21.35 12.24 -1.07
CA LEU A 302 -22.62 12.29 -1.78
C LEU A 302 -22.73 11.16 -2.81
N ILE A 303 -23.61 10.19 -2.57
CA ILE A 303 -23.90 9.10 -3.51
C ILE A 303 -25.13 9.46 -4.33
N ASP A 304 -24.98 9.45 -5.66
CA ASP A 304 -26.02 9.76 -6.63
C ASP A 304 -26.75 8.49 -7.09
N PHE A 305 -27.87 8.18 -6.44
CA PHE A 305 -28.72 7.04 -6.79
C PHE A 305 -29.46 7.23 -8.11
N ASP A 306 -29.57 8.46 -8.62
CA ASP A 306 -30.14 8.72 -9.95
C ASP A 306 -29.12 8.36 -11.05
N ALA A 307 -27.85 8.75 -10.87
CA ALA A 307 -26.74 8.33 -11.74
C ALA A 307 -26.63 6.79 -11.77
N LEU A 308 -26.71 6.15 -10.59
CA LEU A 308 -26.74 4.70 -10.45
C LEU A 308 -27.88 4.08 -11.28
N ARG A 309 -29.13 4.53 -11.10
CA ARG A 309 -30.28 3.99 -11.84
C ARG A 309 -30.22 4.23 -13.34
N SER A 310 -29.62 5.34 -13.76
CA SER A 310 -29.46 5.68 -15.18
C SER A 310 -28.38 4.86 -15.89
N GLY A 311 -27.56 4.11 -15.13
CA GLY A 311 -26.41 3.39 -15.67
C GLY A 311 -25.27 4.32 -16.08
N GLU A 312 -25.14 5.48 -15.42
CA GLU A 312 -24.06 6.43 -15.70
C GLU A 312 -22.70 5.77 -15.52
N ARG A 313 -21.75 6.15 -16.37
CA ARG A 313 -20.35 5.74 -16.29
C ARG A 313 -19.47 6.95 -16.01
N ARG A 314 -18.79 6.95 -14.87
CA ARG A 314 -17.76 7.93 -14.52
C ARG A 314 -16.78 7.31 -13.51
N SER A 315 -15.54 7.79 -13.49
CA SER A 315 -14.55 7.37 -12.51
C SER A 315 -13.72 8.57 -12.06
N SER A 316 -13.30 8.57 -10.80
CA SER A 316 -12.34 9.53 -10.26
C SER A 316 -10.89 9.10 -10.45
N VAL A 317 -10.64 7.86 -10.91
CA VAL A 317 -9.27 7.33 -11.05
C VAL A 317 -8.47 8.23 -12.00
N PRO A 318 -7.35 8.81 -11.54
CA PRO A 318 -6.58 9.73 -12.37
C PRO A 318 -5.75 8.98 -13.40
N ASP A 319 -5.65 9.54 -14.61
CA ASP A 319 -4.82 8.99 -15.69
C ASP A 319 -3.32 9.21 -15.46
N HIS A 320 -2.97 10.23 -14.67
CA HIS A 320 -1.59 10.62 -14.38
C HIS A 320 -1.39 11.06 -12.92
N GLY A 321 -0.14 11.16 -12.48
CA GLY A 321 0.24 11.56 -11.13
C GLY A 321 0.45 10.37 -10.18
N THR A 322 0.58 10.67 -8.89
CA THR A 322 0.76 9.65 -7.85
C THR A 322 -0.56 8.96 -7.54
N THR A 323 -0.57 7.64 -7.57
CA THR A 323 -1.67 6.77 -7.14
C THR A 323 -1.14 5.72 -6.18
N MET A 324 -2.01 5.19 -5.32
CA MET A 324 -1.78 3.93 -4.61
C MET A 324 -2.67 2.87 -5.22
N ARG A 325 -2.06 1.78 -5.67
CA ARG A 325 -2.72 0.71 -6.42
C ARG A 325 -2.67 -0.59 -5.63
N ILE A 326 -3.60 -1.49 -5.93
CA ILE A 326 -3.74 -2.79 -5.28
C ILE A 326 -3.51 -3.88 -6.33
N PHE A 327 -2.68 -4.87 -6.03
CA PHE A 327 -2.58 -6.08 -6.84
C PHE A 327 -2.85 -7.32 -6.00
N PRO A 328 -3.46 -8.38 -6.59
CA PRO A 328 -3.56 -9.67 -5.95
C PRO A 328 -2.26 -10.45 -6.10
N SER A 329 -1.78 -11.02 -5.00
CA SER A 329 -0.60 -11.88 -4.96
C SER A 329 -0.92 -13.37 -5.15
N ARG A 330 0.08 -14.14 -5.59
CA ARG A 330 0.07 -15.60 -5.65
C ARG A 330 0.57 -16.26 -4.37
N LEU A 331 1.28 -15.53 -3.51
CA LEU A 331 1.72 -16.04 -2.23
C LEU A 331 0.52 -16.30 -1.31
N ASP A 332 0.50 -17.50 -0.75
CA ASP A 332 -0.44 -17.91 0.30
C ASP A 332 0.30 -17.85 1.65
N LEU A 333 0.14 -16.74 2.36
CA LEU A 333 0.78 -16.46 3.65
C LEU A 333 -0.24 -16.38 4.79
N GLY A 334 -1.52 -16.67 4.51
CA GLY A 334 -2.65 -16.37 5.39
C GLY A 334 -3.27 -14.99 5.15
N GLU A 335 -4.23 -14.62 5.99
CA GLU A 335 -4.90 -13.31 5.95
C GLU A 335 -4.28 -12.32 6.95
N GLY A 336 -4.59 -11.04 6.75
CA GLY A 336 -4.25 -9.98 7.69
C GLY A 336 -2.77 -9.67 7.84
N ARG A 337 -2.37 -9.32 9.07
CA ARG A 337 -1.00 -8.91 9.42
C ARG A 337 -0.41 -9.83 10.49
N ASP A 338 0.91 -9.96 10.49
CA ASP A 338 1.61 -10.68 11.54
C ASP A 338 1.51 -9.92 12.88
N PRO A 339 0.95 -10.52 13.94
CA PRO A 339 0.72 -9.83 15.21
C PRO A 339 2.01 -9.54 15.98
N ASP A 340 3.08 -10.31 15.72
CA ASP A 340 4.38 -10.15 16.38
C ASP A 340 5.29 -9.16 15.62
N GLY A 341 4.81 -8.61 14.50
CA GLY A 341 5.57 -7.67 13.68
C GLY A 341 6.70 -8.32 12.90
N THR A 342 6.72 -9.66 12.80
CA THR A 342 7.76 -10.41 12.11
C THR A 342 7.57 -10.34 10.59
N PHE A 343 8.67 -10.49 9.84
CA PHE A 343 8.59 -10.55 8.40
C PHE A 343 8.14 -11.96 7.95
N PRO A 344 7.20 -12.09 6.98
CA PRO A 344 6.45 -11.02 6.32
C PRO A 344 5.33 -10.44 7.21
N LEU A 345 5.29 -9.10 7.29
CA LEU A 345 4.31 -8.38 8.13
C LEU A 345 2.91 -8.41 7.51
N TYR A 346 2.81 -8.22 6.19
CA TYR A 346 1.53 -8.14 5.48
C TYR A 346 1.26 -9.48 4.77
N ARG A 347 0.46 -10.34 5.42
CA ARG A 347 0.18 -11.72 4.99
C ARG A 347 -0.89 -11.78 3.90
N GLY A 348 -1.91 -10.92 3.99
CA GLY A 348 -3.07 -10.90 3.09
C GLY A 348 -2.73 -10.92 1.58
N GLN A 349 -3.65 -11.45 0.79
CA GLN A 349 -3.43 -11.64 -0.64
C GLN A 349 -3.34 -10.33 -1.42
N LEU A 350 -4.11 -9.30 -1.03
CA LEU A 350 -4.10 -8.00 -1.68
C LEU A 350 -2.94 -7.16 -1.14
N GLN A 351 -2.09 -6.66 -2.03
CA GLN A 351 -0.92 -5.87 -1.67
C GLN A 351 -0.96 -4.49 -2.32
N PRO A 352 -0.60 -3.42 -1.57
CA PRO A 352 -0.53 -2.08 -2.13
C PRO A 352 0.84 -1.79 -2.74
N TYR A 353 0.86 -0.86 -3.70
CA TYR A 353 2.07 -0.20 -4.19
C TYR A 353 1.77 1.25 -4.56
N SER A 354 2.79 2.11 -4.54
CA SER A 354 2.66 3.47 -5.07
C SER A 354 3.13 3.51 -6.51
N LEU A 355 2.43 4.28 -7.34
CA LEU A 355 2.77 4.49 -8.73
C LEU A 355 2.66 5.97 -9.08
N TYR A 356 3.73 6.53 -9.62
CA TYR A 356 3.67 7.81 -10.34
C TYR A 356 3.55 7.55 -11.84
N VAL A 357 2.50 8.07 -12.45
CA VAL A 357 2.27 8.03 -13.90
C VAL A 357 2.59 9.41 -14.49
N PRO A 358 3.50 9.52 -15.48
CA PRO A 358 3.87 10.80 -16.04
C PRO A 358 2.75 11.42 -16.87
N THR A 359 2.68 12.75 -16.92
CA THR A 359 1.60 13.46 -17.64
C THR A 359 1.58 13.20 -19.15
N GLY A 360 2.72 12.81 -19.73
CA GLY A 360 2.83 12.44 -21.15
C GLY A 360 2.49 10.97 -21.45
N TYR A 361 2.09 10.17 -20.46
CA TYR A 361 1.70 8.78 -20.71
C TYR A 361 0.37 8.71 -21.46
N GLU A 362 0.34 7.91 -22.53
CA GLU A 362 -0.87 7.62 -23.29
C GLU A 362 -1.10 6.09 -23.31
N PRO A 363 -2.31 5.60 -23.01
CA PRO A 363 -2.61 4.17 -23.07
C PRO A 363 -2.27 3.55 -24.43
N GLY A 364 -1.50 2.46 -24.41
CA GLY A 364 -1.02 1.78 -25.62
C GLY A 364 0.35 2.24 -26.12
N GLU A 365 0.87 3.38 -25.66
CA GLU A 365 2.21 3.85 -25.99
C GLU A 365 3.25 3.31 -24.97
N PRO A 366 4.37 2.72 -25.41
CA PRO A 366 5.38 2.18 -24.48
C PRO A 366 6.05 3.27 -23.62
N ALA A 367 5.93 3.13 -22.30
CA ALA A 367 6.60 3.98 -21.31
C ALA A 367 7.75 3.24 -20.62
N GLY A 368 8.79 3.97 -20.21
CA GLY A 368 9.82 3.36 -19.38
C GLY A 368 9.31 3.06 -17.97
N LEU A 369 10.05 2.24 -17.23
CA LEU A 369 9.76 1.92 -15.83
C LEU A 369 10.96 2.25 -14.95
N THR A 370 10.72 2.88 -13.81
CA THR A 370 11.69 2.98 -12.72
C THR A 370 11.15 2.28 -11.49
N LEU A 371 11.80 1.22 -11.04
CA LEU A 371 11.56 0.66 -9.71
C LEU A 371 12.25 1.55 -8.67
N ALA A 372 11.50 2.11 -7.73
CA ALA A 372 12.00 2.92 -6.63
C ALA A 372 11.77 2.17 -5.32
N LEU A 373 12.77 1.43 -4.84
CA LEU A 373 12.69 0.56 -3.67
C LEU A 373 12.79 1.38 -2.36
N HIS A 374 11.89 1.12 -1.42
CA HIS A 374 11.85 1.79 -0.12
C HIS A 374 12.98 1.34 0.83
N SER A 375 13.17 2.11 1.88
CA SER A 375 14.18 1.91 2.92
C SER A 375 13.66 1.01 4.04
N LEU A 376 14.56 0.58 4.91
CA LEU A 376 14.19 -0.11 6.15
C LEU A 376 13.26 0.78 6.98
N GLY A 377 12.20 0.22 7.54
CA GLY A 377 11.21 0.98 8.32
C GLY A 377 10.19 1.76 7.47
N GLN A 378 10.47 1.94 6.18
CA GLN A 378 9.59 2.65 5.24
C GLN A 378 8.69 1.66 4.49
N ARG A 379 7.76 2.20 3.69
CA ARG A 379 6.75 1.45 2.93
C ARG A 379 6.62 2.01 1.51
N ASN A 380 5.65 1.52 0.75
CA ASN A 380 5.41 1.92 -0.63
C ASN A 380 5.21 3.43 -0.83
N TRP A 381 4.81 4.19 0.19
CA TRP A 381 4.61 5.64 0.09
C TRP A 381 5.84 6.49 0.39
N GLN A 382 7.02 5.90 0.66
CA GLN A 382 8.24 6.66 1.05
C GLN A 382 8.52 7.86 0.15
N TYR A 383 8.29 7.71 -1.15
CA TYR A 383 8.65 8.69 -2.15
C TYR A 383 7.47 9.54 -2.64
N ASN A 384 6.28 9.37 -2.08
CA ASN A 384 5.11 10.13 -2.47
C ASN A 384 5.32 11.62 -2.14
N GLY A 385 4.93 12.48 -3.07
CA GLY A 385 5.21 13.92 -2.99
C GLY A 385 6.66 14.34 -3.25
N SER A 386 7.59 13.40 -3.45
CA SER A 386 8.98 13.77 -3.67
C SER A 386 9.19 14.36 -5.07
N THR A 387 9.92 15.48 -5.13
CA THR A 387 10.32 16.08 -6.41
C THR A 387 11.17 15.13 -7.25
N GLY A 388 11.95 14.26 -6.60
CA GLY A 388 12.81 13.29 -7.29
C GLY A 388 12.02 12.27 -8.13
N VAL A 389 10.97 11.66 -7.56
CA VAL A 389 10.11 10.73 -8.30
C VAL A 389 9.39 11.43 -9.44
N GLN A 390 8.82 12.62 -9.17
CA GLN A 390 8.14 13.40 -10.21
C GLN A 390 9.09 13.77 -11.36
N GLN A 391 10.30 14.23 -11.06
CA GLN A 391 11.31 14.53 -12.09
C GLN A 391 11.75 13.30 -12.86
N ILE A 392 11.87 12.14 -12.20
CA ILE A 392 12.16 10.88 -12.90
C ILE A 392 11.03 10.54 -13.86
N GLY A 393 9.77 10.64 -13.41
CA GLY A 393 8.62 10.34 -14.25
C GLY A 393 8.51 11.29 -15.44
N GLU A 394 8.43 12.59 -15.18
CA GLU A 394 8.20 13.61 -16.20
C GLU A 394 9.38 13.78 -17.16
N ALA A 395 10.63 13.79 -16.66
CA ALA A 395 11.78 14.05 -17.53
C ALA A 395 12.24 12.83 -18.35
N ARG A 396 11.70 11.64 -18.05
CA ARG A 396 12.09 10.40 -18.73
C ARG A 396 10.90 9.64 -19.31
N ASP A 397 9.67 10.15 -19.22
CA ASP A 397 8.45 9.43 -19.58
C ASP A 397 8.43 8.02 -18.97
N ASN A 398 8.75 7.96 -17.67
CA ASN A 398 8.82 6.73 -16.91
C ASN A 398 7.66 6.63 -15.92
N LEU A 399 7.02 5.47 -15.87
CA LEU A 399 6.26 5.04 -14.70
C LEU A 399 7.25 4.84 -13.55
N VAL A 400 6.94 5.31 -12.35
CA VAL A 400 7.79 5.11 -11.16
C VAL A 400 7.02 4.37 -10.09
N ALA A 401 7.46 3.15 -9.77
CA ALA A 401 6.73 2.25 -8.88
C ALA A 401 7.54 1.89 -7.63
N THR A 402 6.87 1.91 -6.48
CA THR A 402 7.45 1.53 -5.18
C THR A 402 6.60 0.42 -4.57
N PRO A 403 7.15 -0.80 -4.40
CA PRO A 403 6.42 -1.93 -3.82
C PRO A 403 6.26 -1.76 -2.30
N MET A 404 5.30 -2.46 -1.70
CA MET A 404 5.21 -2.61 -0.24
C MET A 404 6.27 -3.61 0.29
N GLY A 405 6.65 -4.61 -0.53
CA GLY A 405 7.71 -5.56 -0.16
C GLY A 405 7.35 -6.42 1.04
N ARG A 406 6.04 -6.65 1.30
CA ARG A 406 5.51 -7.43 2.43
C ARG A 406 5.87 -6.95 3.83
N GLY A 407 6.43 -5.75 3.95
CA GLY A 407 6.75 -5.16 5.24
C GLY A 407 7.97 -4.26 5.19
N PRO A 408 8.29 -3.64 6.34
CA PRO A 408 9.34 -2.63 6.40
C PRO A 408 10.77 -3.18 6.38
N ASP A 409 10.96 -4.51 6.54
CA ASP A 409 12.27 -5.14 6.83
C ASP A 409 12.50 -6.44 6.02
N GLY A 410 12.00 -6.50 4.79
CA GLY A 410 12.13 -7.71 3.95
C GLY A 410 13.44 -7.84 3.17
N TRP A 411 14.26 -6.78 3.17
CA TRP A 411 15.54 -6.69 2.43
C TRP A 411 15.48 -7.10 0.95
N TYR A 412 14.30 -7.10 0.32
CA TYR A 412 14.10 -7.58 -1.06
C TYR A 412 14.62 -9.00 -1.28
N GLN A 413 14.36 -9.88 -0.31
CA GLN A 413 14.64 -11.31 -0.36
C GLN A 413 13.33 -12.09 -0.23
N HIS A 414 13.31 -13.34 -0.70
CA HIS A 414 12.18 -14.26 -0.55
C HIS A 414 10.83 -13.62 -0.97
N GLU A 415 9.87 -13.48 -0.05
CA GLU A 415 8.57 -12.88 -0.30
C GLU A 415 8.68 -11.42 -0.74
N ALA A 416 9.60 -10.63 -0.19
CA ALA A 416 9.80 -9.23 -0.57
C ALA A 416 10.39 -9.09 -1.98
N GLU A 417 11.22 -10.05 -2.41
CA GLU A 417 11.71 -10.13 -3.79
C GLU A 417 10.58 -10.48 -4.74
N TYR A 418 9.76 -11.45 -4.37
CA TYR A 418 8.62 -11.90 -5.17
C TYR A 418 7.57 -10.79 -5.34
N ASP A 419 7.26 -10.06 -4.28
CA ASP A 419 6.32 -8.93 -4.26
C ASP A 419 6.68 -7.84 -5.29
N VAL A 420 7.97 -7.54 -5.45
CA VAL A 420 8.47 -6.58 -6.47
C VAL A 420 8.10 -7.04 -7.87
N PHE A 421 8.29 -8.32 -8.17
CA PHE A 421 8.01 -8.87 -9.49
C PHE A 421 6.52 -9.11 -9.73
N GLU A 422 5.72 -9.36 -8.69
CA GLU A 422 4.26 -9.39 -8.81
C GLU A 422 3.67 -8.01 -9.06
N MET A 423 4.14 -6.99 -8.35
CA MET A 423 3.80 -5.59 -8.63
C MET A 423 4.16 -5.24 -10.08
N TRP A 424 5.36 -5.60 -10.54
CA TRP A 424 5.77 -5.34 -11.92
C TRP A 424 4.89 -6.11 -12.93
N ASN A 425 4.57 -7.37 -12.65
CA ASN A 425 3.64 -8.15 -13.46
C ASN A 425 2.24 -7.50 -13.53
N ASP A 426 1.75 -6.93 -12.44
CA ASP A 426 0.50 -6.15 -12.39
C ASP A 426 0.59 -4.88 -13.25
N LEU A 427 1.66 -4.09 -13.10
CA LEU A 427 1.91 -2.90 -13.91
C LEU A 427 1.89 -3.22 -15.42
N GLY A 428 2.53 -4.30 -15.84
CA GLY A 428 2.55 -4.73 -17.24
C GLY A 428 1.19 -5.14 -17.82
N ARG A 429 0.16 -5.32 -16.98
CA ARG A 429 -1.23 -5.56 -17.43
C ARG A 429 -2.03 -4.28 -17.60
N HIS A 430 -1.74 -3.29 -16.78
CA HIS A 430 -2.47 -2.02 -16.76
C HIS A 430 -1.81 -0.95 -17.63
N PHE A 431 -0.51 -1.08 -17.90
CA PHE A 431 0.28 -0.12 -18.64
C PHE A 431 1.13 -0.80 -19.72
N THR A 432 1.36 -0.07 -20.81
CA THR A 432 2.28 -0.49 -21.87
C THR A 432 3.71 -0.14 -21.46
N LEU A 433 4.50 -1.15 -21.08
CA LEU A 433 5.88 -0.97 -20.65
C LEU A 433 6.85 -1.18 -21.83
N ASP A 434 7.84 -0.31 -21.93
CA ASP A 434 9.01 -0.49 -22.80
C ASP A 434 10.07 -1.34 -22.04
N PRO A 435 10.26 -2.62 -22.41
CA PRO A 435 11.21 -3.49 -21.73
C PRO A 435 12.68 -3.06 -21.89
N ASP A 436 13.00 -2.22 -22.89
CA ASP A 436 14.36 -1.70 -23.09
C ASP A 436 14.63 -0.45 -22.22
N ARG A 437 13.61 0.09 -21.53
CA ARG A 437 13.67 1.31 -20.71
C ARG A 437 13.32 1.09 -19.25
N VAL A 438 13.92 0.07 -18.65
CA VAL A 438 13.76 -0.21 -17.22
C VAL A 438 14.98 0.29 -16.42
N ALA A 439 14.73 1.01 -15.34
CA ALA A 439 15.71 1.42 -14.35
C ALA A 439 15.31 0.93 -12.95
N ILE A 440 16.30 0.77 -12.07
CA ILE A 440 16.09 0.44 -10.66
C ILE A 440 16.87 1.41 -9.76
N SER A 441 16.24 1.83 -8.68
CA SER A 441 16.81 2.72 -7.68
C SER A 441 16.24 2.46 -6.30
N GLY A 442 16.90 2.97 -5.26
CA GLY A 442 16.41 2.94 -3.90
C GLY A 442 17.42 3.53 -2.91
N TYR A 443 16.92 3.87 -1.73
CA TYR A 443 17.69 4.44 -0.63
C TYR A 443 17.93 3.40 0.47
N SER A 444 19.14 3.34 1.04
CA SER A 444 19.50 2.45 2.15
C SER A 444 19.15 0.97 1.85
N MET A 445 18.20 0.34 2.55
CA MET A 445 17.71 -1.02 2.22
C MET A 445 17.27 -1.13 0.75
N GLY A 446 16.60 -0.12 0.20
CA GLY A 446 16.27 -0.04 -1.22
C GLY A 446 17.50 0.11 -2.12
N GLY A 447 18.56 0.73 -1.62
CA GLY A 447 19.86 0.78 -2.28
C GLY A 447 20.56 -0.59 -2.30
N TYR A 448 20.40 -1.41 -1.27
CA TYR A 448 20.78 -2.83 -1.29
C TYR A 448 19.94 -3.61 -2.29
N GLY A 449 18.61 -3.45 -2.27
CA GLY A 449 17.70 -4.05 -3.25
C GLY A 449 18.09 -3.71 -4.70
N THR A 450 18.54 -2.48 -4.95
CA THR A 450 19.06 -2.04 -6.25
C THR A 450 20.30 -2.82 -6.69
N TYR A 451 21.20 -3.13 -5.76
CA TYR A 451 22.34 -4.00 -6.05
C TYR A 451 21.91 -5.44 -6.26
N ARG A 452 21.10 -5.97 -5.36
CA ARG A 452 20.65 -7.36 -5.38
C ARG A 452 19.90 -7.67 -6.66
N LEU A 453 18.78 -7.00 -6.93
CA LEU A 453 17.95 -7.30 -8.09
C LEU A 453 18.69 -7.00 -9.40
N GLY A 454 19.43 -5.90 -9.46
CA GLY A 454 20.20 -5.56 -10.67
C GLY A 454 21.40 -6.48 -10.95
N THR A 455 21.88 -7.24 -9.96
CA THR A 455 22.93 -8.25 -10.17
C THR A 455 22.39 -9.67 -10.30
N LEU A 456 21.25 -10.00 -9.69
CA LEU A 456 20.60 -11.30 -9.86
C LEU A 456 19.84 -11.39 -11.19
N TYR A 457 19.26 -10.28 -11.65
CA TYR A 457 18.47 -10.20 -12.89
C TYR A 457 18.98 -9.08 -13.81
N PRO A 458 20.26 -9.09 -14.21
CA PRO A 458 20.88 -7.97 -14.95
C PRO A 458 20.20 -7.70 -16.30
N ASP A 459 19.62 -8.73 -16.93
CA ASP A 459 18.94 -8.61 -18.23
C ASP A 459 17.60 -7.86 -18.16
N LEU A 460 17.09 -7.58 -16.96
CA LEU A 460 15.87 -6.81 -16.75
C LEU A 460 16.09 -5.29 -16.68
N PHE A 461 17.34 -4.83 -16.51
CA PHE A 461 17.62 -3.44 -16.18
C PHE A 461 18.59 -2.81 -17.16
N GLY A 462 18.17 -1.69 -17.76
CA GLY A 462 19.07 -0.86 -18.56
C GLY A 462 20.03 -0.03 -17.72
N LYS A 463 19.67 0.31 -16.46
CA LYS A 463 20.45 1.16 -15.54
C LYS A 463 20.08 0.90 -14.08
N ALA A 464 21.02 1.12 -13.17
CA ALA A 464 20.80 1.04 -11.73
C ALA A 464 21.37 2.27 -11.00
N PHE A 465 20.63 2.80 -10.02
CA PHE A 465 21.03 3.96 -9.22
C PHE A 465 20.84 3.70 -7.71
N SER A 466 21.91 3.33 -7.02
CA SER A 466 21.87 3.05 -5.57
C SER A 466 22.25 4.29 -4.76
N VAL A 467 21.43 4.62 -3.76
CA VAL A 467 21.69 5.70 -2.80
C VAL A 467 21.92 5.09 -1.42
N VAL A 468 23.13 5.27 -0.90
CA VAL A 468 23.61 4.76 0.40
C VAL A 468 23.27 3.29 0.66
N GLY A 469 23.22 2.46 -0.39
CA GLY A 469 22.92 1.04 -0.26
C GLY A 469 24.05 0.26 0.39
N PRO A 470 23.79 -0.54 1.44
CA PRO A 470 24.78 -1.47 1.94
C PRO A 470 25.02 -2.59 0.90
N PRO A 471 26.22 -3.18 0.85
CA PRO A 471 26.55 -4.23 -0.11
C PRO A 471 26.02 -5.62 0.27
N GLY A 472 25.38 -5.76 1.43
CA GLY A 472 24.78 -7.00 1.94
C GLY A 472 23.51 -6.70 2.73
N ASP A 473 22.82 -7.77 3.14
CA ASP A 473 21.73 -7.67 4.11
C ASP A 473 22.32 -7.28 5.48
N GLY A 474 21.75 -6.24 6.05
CA GLY A 474 22.31 -5.51 7.17
C GLY A 474 23.54 -4.65 6.80
N VAL A 475 23.87 -3.73 7.70
CA VAL A 475 25.04 -2.86 7.55
C VAL A 475 26.32 -3.70 7.68
N TRP A 476 27.17 -3.68 6.65
CA TRP A 476 28.45 -4.40 6.66
C TRP A 476 29.65 -3.46 6.66
N VAL A 477 30.55 -3.65 7.63
CA VAL A 477 31.85 -2.97 7.70
C VAL A 477 32.97 -4.01 7.74
N PRO A 478 33.70 -4.21 6.63
CA PRO A 478 34.84 -5.13 6.60
C PRO A 478 35.93 -4.76 7.62
N PRO A 479 36.66 -5.74 8.20
CA PRO A 479 36.63 -7.17 7.88
C PRO A 479 35.62 -7.98 8.72
N ALA A 480 34.67 -7.34 9.42
CA ALA A 480 33.66 -8.07 10.18
C ALA A 480 32.84 -8.99 9.26
N ALA A 481 32.18 -10.01 9.83
CA ALA A 481 31.23 -10.81 9.06
C ALA A 481 30.02 -9.95 8.67
N PRO A 482 29.40 -10.17 7.49
CA PRO A 482 28.13 -9.54 7.14
C PRO A 482 27.03 -10.02 8.08
N THR A 483 26.16 -9.10 8.49
CA THR A 483 25.10 -9.37 9.47
C THR A 483 24.09 -10.37 8.92
N GLY A 484 23.60 -10.17 7.70
CA GLY A 484 22.70 -11.10 7.01
C GLY A 484 23.42 -12.24 6.28
N GLY A 485 24.61 -12.66 6.73
CA GLY A 485 25.33 -13.79 6.12
C GLY A 485 26.10 -13.45 4.85
N ILE A 486 27.01 -14.35 4.45
CA ILE A 486 27.92 -14.12 3.32
C ILE A 486 27.18 -14.15 1.99
N GLU A 487 26.13 -14.96 1.90
CA GLU A 487 25.27 -15.18 0.76
C GLU A 487 24.46 -13.95 0.35
N THR A 488 24.31 -12.96 1.23
CA THR A 488 23.64 -11.70 0.91
C THR A 488 24.60 -10.66 0.34
N LEU A 489 25.91 -10.90 0.39
CA LEU A 489 26.88 -9.97 -0.18
C LEU A 489 26.78 -9.92 -1.70
N THR A 490 26.32 -8.78 -2.20
CA THR A 490 26.27 -8.46 -3.63
C THR A 490 27.66 -8.40 -4.28
N ASN A 491 28.72 -8.36 -3.47
CA ASN A 491 30.11 -8.50 -3.92
C ASN A 491 30.36 -9.83 -4.65
N LEU A 492 29.58 -10.87 -4.33
CA LEU A 492 29.69 -12.19 -4.95
C LEU A 492 29.11 -12.23 -6.38
N TRP A 493 28.33 -11.23 -6.79
CA TRP A 493 27.63 -11.20 -8.08
C TRP A 493 28.04 -10.03 -8.97
N LEU A 494 29.17 -9.37 -8.67
CA LEU A 494 29.60 -8.16 -9.38
C LEU A 494 29.91 -8.37 -10.86
N GLU A 495 30.26 -9.59 -11.28
CA GLU A 495 30.40 -9.90 -12.70
C GLU A 495 29.11 -9.69 -13.50
N ASN A 496 27.95 -9.83 -12.88
CA ASN A 496 26.65 -9.62 -13.51
C ASN A 496 26.38 -8.13 -13.78
N ALA A 497 27.02 -7.23 -13.03
CA ALA A 497 26.92 -5.78 -13.23
C ALA A 497 27.73 -5.27 -14.44
N ARG A 498 28.44 -6.13 -15.20
CA ARG A 498 29.28 -5.68 -16.34
C ARG A 498 28.51 -4.96 -17.43
N ASN A 499 27.25 -5.35 -17.64
CA ASN A 499 26.41 -4.83 -18.72
C ASN A 499 25.32 -3.87 -18.23
N VAL A 500 25.20 -3.66 -16.92
CA VAL A 500 24.25 -2.73 -16.30
C VAL A 500 25.03 -1.54 -15.75
N PRO A 501 24.90 -0.33 -16.30
CA PRO A 501 25.51 0.86 -15.75
C PRO A 501 24.98 1.15 -14.34
N TYR A 502 25.88 1.21 -13.35
CA TYR A 502 25.58 1.61 -11.98
C TYR A 502 26.06 3.04 -11.71
N LEU A 503 25.15 3.87 -11.19
CA LEU A 503 25.50 5.07 -10.44
C LEU A 503 25.34 4.76 -8.94
N ASN A 504 26.37 5.05 -8.15
CA ASN A 504 26.34 4.85 -6.70
C ASN A 504 26.62 6.17 -6.00
N VAL A 505 25.72 6.58 -5.13
CA VAL A 505 25.90 7.76 -4.26
C VAL A 505 26.00 7.26 -2.83
N VAL A 506 27.11 7.58 -2.17
CA VAL A 506 27.37 7.21 -0.78
C VAL A 506 27.97 8.43 -0.09
N ALA A 507 27.46 8.79 1.09
CA ALA A 507 28.02 9.88 1.87
C ALA A 507 29.28 9.41 2.62
N GLY A 508 30.35 10.21 2.57
CA GLY A 508 31.63 9.83 3.20
C GLY A 508 31.58 9.74 4.73
N GLU A 509 30.62 10.44 5.34
CA GLU A 509 30.40 10.49 6.80
C GLU A 509 29.13 9.74 7.24
N ASP A 510 28.57 8.90 6.36
CA ASP A 510 27.38 8.10 6.69
C ASP A 510 27.67 7.17 7.89
N GLN A 511 26.95 7.39 8.99
CA GLN A 511 27.09 6.60 10.22
C GLN A 511 26.18 5.36 10.23
N LEU A 512 25.15 5.35 9.38
CA LEU A 512 24.19 4.24 9.27
C LEU A 512 24.68 3.21 8.26
N VAL A 513 25.18 3.64 7.10
CA VAL A 513 25.81 2.77 6.09
C VAL A 513 27.23 3.27 5.82
N PRO A 514 28.21 2.89 6.66
CA PRO A 514 29.57 3.41 6.55
C PRO A 514 30.19 3.10 5.19
N LEU A 515 30.84 4.11 4.59
CA LEU A 515 31.47 4.04 3.27
C LEU A 515 32.40 2.83 3.10
N ALA A 516 32.98 2.30 4.18
CA ALA A 516 33.82 1.11 4.14
C ALA A 516 33.13 -0.09 3.45
N GLY A 517 31.84 -0.32 3.70
CA GLY A 517 31.07 -1.39 3.06
C GLY A 517 30.92 -1.15 1.55
N PRO A 518 30.21 -0.11 1.11
CA PRO A 518 30.05 0.21 -0.31
C PRO A 518 31.38 0.43 -1.04
N GLY A 519 32.37 1.04 -0.37
CA GLY A 519 33.71 1.26 -0.89
C GLY A 519 34.48 -0.03 -1.16
N HIS A 520 34.32 -1.07 -0.32
CA HIS A 520 34.93 -2.38 -0.58
C HIS A 520 34.44 -2.98 -1.91
N ARG A 521 33.18 -2.75 -2.28
CA ARG A 521 32.58 -3.13 -3.57
C ARG A 521 33.19 -2.36 -4.75
N ILE A 522 33.36 -1.05 -4.60
CA ILE A 522 33.84 -0.15 -5.67
C ILE A 522 35.36 -0.33 -5.93
N TRP A 523 36.15 -0.56 -4.88
CA TRP A 523 37.61 -0.50 -4.96
C TRP A 523 38.32 -1.86 -4.89
N GLY A 524 37.60 -2.97 -4.67
CA GLY A 524 38.14 -4.31 -4.42
C GLY A 524 39.05 -4.92 -5.50
N ARG A 525 39.25 -4.26 -6.65
CA ARG A 525 40.23 -4.67 -7.69
C ARG A 525 41.14 -3.55 -8.21
N ARG A 526 41.09 -2.32 -7.68
CA ARG A 526 41.98 -1.22 -8.10
C ARG A 526 42.54 -0.53 -6.86
N ARG A 527 43.88 -0.44 -6.77
CA ARG A 527 44.54 0.49 -5.85
C ARG A 527 43.92 1.89 -6.05
N PRO A 528 43.56 2.62 -4.98
CA PRO A 528 42.79 3.85 -5.10
C PRO A 528 43.61 4.91 -5.85
N VAL A 529 43.03 5.44 -6.92
CA VAL A 529 43.46 6.71 -7.51
C VAL A 529 42.46 7.75 -7.04
N SER A 530 42.89 8.52 -6.04
CA SER A 530 42.37 9.82 -5.61
C SER A 530 40.85 9.95 -5.43
N ALA A 531 40.39 9.89 -4.18
CA ALA A 531 39.16 10.56 -3.77
C ALA A 531 39.28 12.06 -4.12
N VAL A 532 38.41 12.56 -4.99
CA VAL A 532 38.28 14.00 -5.19
C VAL A 532 37.49 14.53 -3.98
N SER A 533 38.21 15.06 -3.00
CA SER A 533 37.61 15.88 -1.95
C SER A 533 37.23 17.23 -2.56
N THR A 534 35.95 17.56 -2.64
CA THR A 534 35.53 18.96 -2.73
C THR A 534 35.60 19.55 -1.32
N SER A 535 36.69 20.27 -1.04
CA SER A 535 36.91 20.95 0.24
C SER A 535 36.02 22.19 0.38
N SER A 536 35.29 22.25 1.49
CA SER A 536 34.91 23.42 2.30
C SER A 536 34.25 24.63 1.61
N ALA A 537 32.95 24.79 1.85
CA ALA A 537 32.37 26.09 2.14
C ALA A 537 31.89 26.07 3.61
N THR A 538 32.49 26.93 4.42
CA THR A 538 32.19 27.14 5.84
C THR A 538 30.72 27.50 6.07
N ALA A 539 30.01 26.74 6.90
CA ALA A 539 28.79 27.19 7.56
C ALA A 539 29.01 27.13 9.08
N SER A 540 29.16 28.31 9.69
CA SER A 540 29.21 28.46 11.14
C SER A 540 27.90 28.00 11.76
N ALA A 541 28.02 27.25 12.85
CA ALA A 541 26.94 26.92 13.76
C ALA A 541 26.29 28.19 14.34
N MET A 542 24.97 28.26 14.29
CA MET A 542 24.17 29.08 15.19
C MET A 542 22.96 28.27 15.64
N SER A 543 22.94 27.96 16.94
CA SER A 543 21.75 27.46 17.62
C SER A 543 20.70 28.56 17.65
N CYS A 544 19.43 28.19 17.45
CA CYS A 544 18.32 29.08 17.75
C CYS A 544 17.19 28.29 18.41
N THR A 545 17.18 28.36 19.73
CA THR A 545 16.02 28.16 20.60
C THR A 545 14.93 29.18 20.28
N SER A 546 13.69 28.72 20.44
CA SER A 546 12.40 29.39 20.19
C SER A 546 12.14 30.65 21.03
N ARG A 547 11.41 31.63 20.45
CA ARG A 547 10.20 32.32 21.01
C ARG A 547 9.72 33.52 20.12
N PRO A 548 8.47 34.03 20.30
CA PRO A 548 7.55 34.32 19.20
C PRO A 548 7.51 35.78 18.73
N ILE A 549 7.00 35.97 17.51
CA ILE A 549 6.74 37.28 16.89
C ILE A 549 5.35 37.79 17.29
N THR A 550 5.29 38.94 17.95
CA THR A 550 4.11 39.81 17.97
C THR A 550 4.31 40.96 16.98
N SER A 551 3.32 41.16 16.11
CA SER A 551 3.27 42.21 15.10
C SER A 551 2.77 43.52 15.71
N ARG A 552 3.34 44.66 15.28
CA ARG A 552 2.66 45.96 15.21
C ARG A 552 3.48 46.95 14.35
N TRP A 553 2.86 47.42 13.28
CA TRP A 553 3.25 48.59 12.49
C TRP A 553 2.76 49.88 13.16
N PRO A 554 3.45 51.03 12.96
CA PRO A 554 2.79 52.18 12.30
C PRO A 554 3.77 53.15 11.60
N PRO A 555 3.30 54.31 11.08
CA PRO A 555 2.08 54.59 10.33
C PRO A 555 2.33 54.78 8.82
#